data_AF-A0ABD5F8D3-F1
#
_entry.id   AF-A0ABD5F8D3-F1
#
_cell.length_a   1.000
_cell.length_b   1.000
_cell.length_c   1.000
_cell.angle_alpha   90.00
_cell.angle_beta   90.00
_cell.angle_gamma   90.00
#
_symmetry.space_group_name_H-M   'P 1'
#
loop_
_entity.id
_entity.type
_entity.pdbx_description
1 polymer ?
#
loop_
_entity_poly.entity_id
_entity_poly.type
_entity_poly.pdbx_seq_one_letter_code
_entity_poly.pdbx_strand_id
1 'polypeptide(L)' 'MLRIRQMRPQDKPKLRQLYLESRRKTFYWDDPELMHLEDFDRDTEAELVFVAEL' A
#
# COMPACT_ATOMS: atom_id res chain seq x y z
N MET A 1 -17.93 8.41 -9.91
CA MET A 1 -18.68 8.15 -8.64
C MET A 1 -17.79 7.27 -7.82
N LEU A 2 -17.55 7.57 -6.53
CA LEU A 2 -16.61 6.75 -5.75
C LEU A 2 -17.11 5.30 -5.68
N ARG A 3 -16.29 4.36 -6.15
CA ARG A 3 -16.56 2.93 -6.12
C ARG A 3 -15.51 2.23 -5.26
N ILE A 4 -15.99 1.41 -4.33
CA ILE A 4 -15.14 0.53 -3.53
C ILE A 4 -15.24 -0.88 -4.11
N ARG A 5 -14.11 -1.54 -4.33
CA ARG A 5 -14.04 -2.93 -4.80
C ARG A 5 -12.82 -3.64 -4.24
N GLN A 6 -12.83 -4.96 -4.22
CA GLN A 6 -11.65 -5.74 -3.86
C GLN A 6 -10.49 -5.41 -4.82
N MET A 7 -9.29 -5.33 -4.26
CA MET A 7 -8.05 -5.12 -5.01
C MET A 7 -7.88 -6.22 -6.05
N ARG A 8 -7.44 -5.84 -7.25
CA ARG A 8 -7.01 -6.76 -8.30
C ARG A 8 -5.48 -6.76 -8.38
N PRO A 9 -4.84 -7.81 -8.91
CA PRO A 9 -3.38 -7.85 -9.04
C PRO A 9 -2.77 -6.65 -9.77
N GLN A 10 -3.49 -6.04 -10.71
CA GLN A 10 -3.03 -4.86 -11.46
C GLN A 10 -2.97 -3.58 -10.60
N ASP A 11 -3.67 -3.53 -9.47
CA ASP A 11 -3.64 -2.38 -8.57
C ASP A 11 -2.36 -2.38 -7.70
N LYS A 12 -1.72 -3.55 -7.53
CA LYS A 12 -0.56 -3.74 -6.62
C LYS A 12 0.56 -2.71 -6.82
N PRO A 13 1.05 -2.39 -8.03
CA PRO A 13 2.14 -1.43 -8.18
C PRO A 13 1.81 -0.05 -7.60
N LYS A 14 0.57 0.43 -7.77
CA LYS A 14 0.13 1.71 -7.22
C LYS A 14 -0.05 1.65 -5.70
N LEU A 15 -0.57 0.53 -5.19
CA LEU A 15 -0.79 0.35 -3.75
C LEU A 15 0.52 0.22 -2.98
N ARG A 16 1.52 -0.49 -3.52
CA ARG A 16 2.88 -0.55 -2.95
C ARG A 16 3.49 0.84 -2.81
N GLN A 17 3.38 1.65 -3.87
CA GLN A 17 3.88 3.03 -3.86
C GLN A 17 3.15 3.88 -2.82
N LEU A 18 1.81 3.83 -2.80
CA LEU A 18 0.99 4.56 -1.83
C LEU A 18 1.33 4.17 -0.38
N TYR A 19 1.50 2.88 -0.13
CA TYR A 19 1.85 2.33 1.17
C TYR A 19 3.23 2.82 1.63
N LEU A 20 4.25 2.73 0.77
CA LEU A 20 5.60 3.21 1.06
C LEU A 20 5.63 4.70 1.35
N GLU A 21 4.97 5.50 0.51
CA GLU A 21 4.88 6.96 0.72
C GLU A 21 4.18 7.31 2.03
N SER A 22 3.10 6.59 2.37
CA SER A 22 2.41 6.79 3.64
C SER A 22 3.32 6.46 4.80
N ARG A 23 4.04 5.32 4.77
CA ARG A 23 4.95 4.94 5.85
C ARG A 23 6.07 5.94 6.05
N ARG A 24 6.72 6.40 4.98
CA ARG A 24 7.78 7.41 5.05
C ARG A 24 7.30 8.75 5.60
N LYS A 25 6.05 9.14 5.31
CA LYS A 25 5.45 10.38 5.84
C LYS A 25 5.05 10.24 7.31
N THR A 26 4.56 9.08 7.73
CA THR A 26 4.05 8.84 9.07
C THR A 26 5.17 8.53 10.07
N PHE A 27 6.10 7.65 9.71
CA PHE A 27 7.19 7.16 10.55
C PHE A 27 8.50 7.89 10.23
N TYR A 28 8.47 9.22 10.24
CA TYR A 28 9.61 10.06 9.87
C TYR A 28 10.84 9.90 10.79
N TRP A 29 10.66 9.27 11.95
CA TRP A 29 11.72 8.98 12.93
C TRP A 29 12.42 7.64 12.69
N ASP A 30 11.92 6.82 11.78
CA ASP A 30 12.49 5.52 11.43
C ASP A 30 13.34 5.62 10.15
N ASP A 31 14.19 4.63 9.90
CA ASP A 31 15.10 4.64 8.76
C ASP A 31 14.34 4.38 7.44
N PRO A 32 14.28 5.35 6.50
CA PRO A 32 13.58 5.18 5.24
C PRO A 32 14.23 4.16 4.29
N GLU A 33 15.50 3.79 4.52
CA GLU A 33 16.19 2.75 3.76
C GLU A 33 15.69 1.34 4.09
N LEU A 34 15.07 1.15 5.26
CA LEU A 34 14.44 -0.12 5.66
C LEU A 34 13.01 -0.28 5.15
N MET A 35 12.44 0.75 4.52
CA MET A 35 11.08 0.74 4.00
C MET A 35 11.08 0.46 2.51
N HIS A 36 10.43 -0.62 2.10
CA HIS A 36 10.45 -1.13 0.73
C HIS A 36 9.05 -1.30 0.14
N LEU A 37 8.98 -1.44 -1.18
CA LEU A 37 7.69 -1.63 -1.88
C LEU A 37 7.07 -2.99 -1.53
N GLU A 38 7.90 -4.00 -1.31
CA GLU A 38 7.53 -5.38 -0.98
C GLU A 38 6.89 -5.50 0.39
N ASP A 39 7.12 -4.52 1.29
CA ASP A 39 6.49 -4.49 2.60
C ASP A 39 4.97 -4.52 2.51
N PHE A 40 4.39 -3.88 1.49
CA PHE A 40 2.94 -3.94 1.27
C PHE A 40 2.46 -5.38 1.07
N ASP A 41 3.17 -6.23 0.31
CA ASP A 41 2.73 -7.62 0.11
C ASP A 41 2.88 -8.45 1.37
N ARG A 42 4.00 -8.29 2.11
CA ARG A 42 4.23 -9.00 3.37
C ARG A 42 3.16 -8.61 4.40
N ASP A 43 2.92 -7.32 4.55
CA ASP A 43 2.08 -6.79 5.63
C ASP A 43 0.58 -6.95 5.33
N THR A 44 0.21 -7.30 4.08
CA THR A 44 -1.19 -7.55 3.66
C THR A 44 -1.47 -8.99 3.24
N GLU A 45 -0.52 -9.93 3.42
CA GLU A 45 -0.63 -11.31 2.91
C GLU A 45 -1.89 -12.05 3.40
N ALA A 46 -2.31 -11.78 4.64
CA ALA A 46 -3.50 -12.40 5.25
C ALA A 46 -4.74 -11.48 5.28
N GLU A 47 -4.74 -10.39 4.51
CA GLU A 47 -5.77 -9.36 4.55
C GLU A 47 -6.62 -9.29 3.26
N LEU A 48 -7.86 -8.80 3.41
CA LEU A 48 -8.69 -8.40 2.27
C LEU A 48 -8.48 -6.91 1.98
N VAL A 49 -7.72 -6.62 0.93
CA VAL A 49 -7.47 -5.24 0.49
C VAL A 49 -8.58 -4.76 -0.44
N PHE A 50 -9.14 -3.59 -0.15
CA PHE A 50 -10.11 -2.89 -1.00
C PHE A 50 -9.50 -1.59 -1.55
N VAL A 51 -9.90 -1.24 -2.78
CA VAL A 51 -9.49 -0.01 -3.47
C VAL A 51 -10.71 0.87 -3.67
N ALA A 52 -10.54 2.16 -3.40
CA ALA A 52 -11.48 3.20 -3.79
C ALA A 52 -11.01 3.85 -5.10
N GLU A 53 -11.84 3.80 -6.14
CA GLU A 53 -11.57 4.38 -7.46
C GLU A 53 -12.76 5.24 -7.92
N LEU A 54 -12.52 6.16 -8.86
CA LEU A 54 -13.52 7.10 -9.38
C LEU A 54 -14.08 6.72 -10.75
#